data_AF-A0A9D3PEL7-F1
#
_entry.id   AF-A0A9D3PEL7-F1
#
_cell.length_a   1.000
_cell.length_b   1.000
_cell.length_c   1.000
_cell.angle_alpha   90.00
_cell.angle_beta   90.00
_cell.angle_gamma   90.00
#
_symmetry.space_group_name_H-M   'P 1'
#
loop_
_entity.id
_entity.type
_entity.pdbx_description
1 polymer ?
#
loop_
_entity_poly.entity_id
_entity_poly.type
_entity_poly.pdbx_seq_one_letter_code
_entity_poly.pdbx_strand_id
1 'polypeptide(L)'
;MDFQHRAGGKTGSGGVASASESNRDRRERLRQLALETIDINKDPYFMKNHLGSYECKLCLTLHNNEGSYLAHTQGKKHQTNLARRAAKEAKEAPAQPAPEKVKVEVKKFVKIGRPGYKVTKQRDPETGQQSLLFQIDYPEIAEGIGPRHRFMSAYEQRIEPPDRRWQYLLLAAEPYETIAFKVPSREIDKGESRFWTHWNKETKQFFLQFHFKMEKALPPPSGPVPPLGVKRPPPLMSGLGPRPPSGEPMPPPPPGGMHMPPLPPGAPGPPQMPPQMPPAPGMPPPGPMPPMMRPPLPTEGPGGLPPPPPSN
;
A
#
# COMPACT_ATOMS: atom_id res chain seq x y z
N MET A 1 14.12 30.41 68.42
CA MET A 1 14.50 29.32 67.49
C MET A 1 14.07 29.73 66.10
N ASP A 2 15.03 29.83 65.19
CA ASP A 2 14.86 30.31 63.81
C ASP A 2 14.31 29.19 62.91
N PHE A 3 13.13 29.40 62.29
CA PHE A 3 12.40 28.39 61.50
C PHE A 3 12.58 28.56 59.98
N GLN A 4 13.47 29.44 59.53
CA GLN A 4 13.54 29.84 58.11
C GLN A 4 14.36 28.92 57.19
N HIS A 5 15.07 27.91 57.72
CA HIS A 5 15.94 27.03 56.93
C HIS A 5 15.62 25.53 57.00
N ARG A 6 14.36 25.13 57.21
CA ARG A 6 13.98 23.73 57.06
C ARG A 6 13.44 23.51 55.65
N ALA A 7 14.22 22.81 54.81
CA ALA A 7 13.79 22.30 53.51
C ALA A 7 12.64 21.30 53.71
N GLY A 8 11.44 21.81 53.93
CA GLY A 8 10.21 21.05 54.05
C GLY A 8 9.69 20.72 52.67
N GLY A 9 9.82 19.45 52.27
CA GLY A 9 8.98 18.91 51.20
C GLY A 9 7.51 19.12 51.59
N LYS A 10 6.75 19.81 50.73
CA LYS A 10 5.34 20.10 50.99
C LYS A 10 4.59 18.77 51.10
N THR A 11 3.80 18.58 52.14
CA THR A 11 2.96 17.38 52.28
C THR A 11 1.97 17.34 51.11
N GLY A 12 2.15 16.40 50.19
CA GLY A 12 1.37 16.32 48.94
C GLY A 12 2.12 16.75 47.67
N SER A 13 3.35 17.29 47.77
CA SER A 13 4.25 17.34 46.61
C SER A 13 4.85 15.95 46.45
N GLY A 14 4.26 15.11 45.58
CA GLY A 14 4.83 13.82 45.22
C GLY A 14 6.34 13.95 45.01
N GLY A 15 7.11 13.10 45.69
CA GLY A 15 8.56 13.22 45.76
C GLY A 15 9.22 13.39 44.39
N VAL A 16 10.36 14.06 44.35
CA VAL A 16 11.16 14.17 43.12
C VAL A 16 11.46 12.74 42.65
N ALA A 17 10.99 12.37 41.46
CA ALA A 17 11.16 11.04 40.92
C ALA A 17 12.63 10.63 41.01
N SER A 18 12.89 9.44 41.54
CA SER A 18 14.25 8.93 41.61
C SER A 18 14.88 8.88 40.21
N ALA A 19 16.21 9.00 40.11
CA ALA A 19 16.90 8.91 38.82
C ALA A 19 16.54 7.61 38.05
N SER A 20 16.23 6.52 38.77
CA SER A 20 15.70 5.27 38.22
C SER A 20 14.32 5.42 37.57
N GLU A 21 13.39 6.14 38.21
CA GLU A 21 12.04 6.36 37.70
C GLU A 21 12.05 7.28 36.48
N SER A 22 12.81 8.38 36.52
CA SER A 22 12.98 9.28 35.37
C SER A 22 13.61 8.56 34.16
N ASN A 23 14.55 7.64 34.39
CA ASN A 23 15.16 6.82 33.33
C ASN A 23 14.23 5.74 32.77
N ARG A 24 13.24 5.29 33.56
CA ARG A 24 12.21 4.35 33.11
C ARG A 24 11.18 5.08 32.24
N ASP A 25 10.68 6.21 32.72
CA ASP A 25 9.75 7.08 31.99
C ASP A 25 10.33 7.54 30.64
N ARG A 26 11.60 7.97 30.62
CA ARG A 26 12.29 8.34 29.38
C ARG A 26 12.33 7.18 28.37
N ARG A 27 12.62 5.95 28.84
CA ARG A 27 12.67 4.77 27.96
C ARG A 27 11.29 4.39 27.42
N GLU A 28 10.26 4.50 28.24
CA GLU A 28 8.87 4.22 27.85
C GLU A 28 8.35 5.25 26.83
N ARG A 29 8.66 6.53 27.05
CA ARG A 29 8.33 7.61 26.11
C ARG A 29 9.03 7.45 24.77
N LEU A 30 10.33 7.12 24.76
CA LEU A 30 11.07 6.86 23.51
C LEU A 30 10.49 5.65 22.75
N ARG A 31 10.02 4.63 23.46
CA ARG A 31 9.34 3.48 22.86
C ARG A 31 8.00 3.88 22.23
N GLN A 32 7.20 4.72 22.89
CA GLN A 32 5.95 5.23 22.35
C GLN A 32 6.17 6.09 21.10
N LEU A 33 7.13 7.01 21.13
CA LEU A 33 7.49 7.85 19.97
C LEU A 33 7.92 6.99 18.77
N ALA A 34 8.67 5.90 19.02
CA ALA A 34 9.07 4.97 17.96
C ALA A 34 7.87 4.20 17.36
N LEU A 35 6.90 3.79 18.19
CA LEU A 35 5.67 3.12 17.74
C LEU A 35 4.76 4.06 16.93
N GLU A 36 4.70 5.34 17.30
CA GLU A 36 3.92 6.34 16.55
C GLU A 36 4.56 6.69 15.20
N THR A 37 5.90 6.66 15.11
CA THR A 37 6.63 7.04 13.90
C THR A 37 6.74 5.89 12.90
N ILE A 38 6.83 4.64 13.37
CA ILE A 38 7.06 3.46 12.54
C ILE A 38 5.81 2.57 12.58
N ASP A 39 5.04 2.58 11.49
CA ASP A 39 3.96 1.63 11.30
C ASP A 39 4.53 0.23 11.00
N ILE A 40 4.52 -0.62 12.01
CA ILE A 40 5.05 -1.99 11.98
C ILE A 40 4.35 -2.84 10.90
N ASN A 41 3.09 -2.55 10.58
CA ASN A 41 2.34 -3.31 9.58
C ASN A 41 2.82 -3.06 8.15
N LYS A 42 3.63 -2.02 7.92
CA LYS A 42 4.23 -1.74 6.61
C LYS A 42 5.54 -2.50 6.38
N ASP A 43 6.10 -3.15 7.41
CA ASP A 43 7.31 -3.96 7.26
C ASP A 43 6.96 -5.28 6.55
N PRO A 44 7.51 -5.56 5.35
CA PRO A 44 7.20 -6.77 4.58
C PRO A 44 7.67 -8.07 5.27
N TYR A 45 8.52 -7.97 6.30
CA TYR A 45 9.03 -9.11 7.06
C TYR A 45 8.37 -9.27 8.42
N PHE A 46 7.44 -8.39 8.79
CA PHE A 46 6.66 -8.52 10.01
C PHE A 46 5.50 -9.50 9.85
N MET A 47 5.28 -10.34 10.86
CA MET A 47 4.13 -11.21 10.94
C MET A 47 3.67 -11.34 12.39
N LYS A 48 2.35 -11.31 12.62
CA LYS A 48 1.76 -11.63 13.92
C LYS A 48 1.23 -13.06 13.89
N ASN A 49 1.68 -13.86 14.84
CA ASN A 49 1.20 -15.23 14.96
C ASN A 49 -0.22 -15.28 15.51
N HIS A 50 -0.90 -16.38 15.20
CA HIS A 50 -2.15 -16.81 15.83
C HIS A 50 -2.13 -16.84 17.37
N LEU A 51 -0.96 -16.99 17.99
CA LEU A 51 -0.77 -16.94 19.45
C LEU A 51 -0.49 -15.53 20.00
N GLY A 52 -0.51 -14.50 19.15
CA GLY A 52 -0.25 -13.10 19.54
C GLY A 52 1.23 -12.70 19.64
N SER A 53 2.17 -13.63 19.43
CA SER A 53 3.61 -13.34 19.34
C SER A 53 3.96 -12.65 18.01
N TYR A 54 5.06 -11.89 18.02
CA TYR A 54 5.55 -11.15 16.85
C TYR A 54 6.73 -11.88 16.22
N GLU A 55 6.75 -12.01 14.90
CA GLU A 55 7.80 -12.72 14.19
C GLU A 55 8.50 -11.85 13.15
N CYS A 56 9.80 -12.07 12.99
CA CYS A 56 10.58 -11.56 11.87
C CYS A 56 10.83 -12.66 10.85
N LYS A 57 10.12 -12.62 9.71
CA LYS A 57 10.25 -13.61 8.63
C LYS A 57 11.63 -13.60 7.97
N LEU A 58 12.34 -12.46 8.01
CA LEU A 58 13.71 -12.35 7.49
C LEU A 58 14.72 -13.10 8.36
N CYS A 59 14.56 -13.03 9.68
CA CYS A 59 15.52 -13.60 10.63
C CYS A 59 15.06 -14.89 11.31
N LEU A 60 13.80 -15.28 11.11
CA LEU A 60 13.13 -16.38 11.81
C LEU A 60 13.23 -16.24 13.34
N THR A 61 13.01 -15.03 13.84
CA THR A 61 13.07 -14.72 15.26
C THR A 61 11.69 -14.38 15.81
N LEU A 62 11.41 -14.91 17.00
CA LEU A 62 10.21 -14.64 17.78
C LEU A 62 10.47 -13.47 18.74
N HIS A 63 9.49 -12.60 18.89
CA HIS A 63 9.52 -11.43 19.75
C HIS A 63 8.23 -11.40 20.59
N ASN A 64 8.38 -11.19 21.89
CA ASN A 64 7.26 -11.21 22.83
C ASN A 64 6.43 -9.91 22.78
N ASN A 65 7.02 -8.82 22.30
CA ASN A 65 6.35 -7.52 22.22
C ASN A 65 6.83 -6.73 20.98
N GLU A 66 5.99 -5.81 20.52
CA GLU A 66 6.24 -4.99 19.32
C GLU A 66 7.54 -4.19 19.42
N GLY A 67 7.87 -3.67 20.60
CA GLY A 67 9.12 -2.96 20.82
C GLY A 67 10.36 -3.85 20.72
N SER A 68 10.29 -5.12 21.09
CA SER A 68 11.37 -6.10 20.90
C SER A 68 11.59 -6.40 19.43
N TYR A 69 10.49 -6.44 18.64
CA TYR A 69 10.57 -6.54 17.19
C TYR A 69 11.22 -5.29 16.57
N LEU A 70 10.78 -4.09 16.96
CA LEU A 70 11.36 -2.83 16.47
C LEU A 70 12.85 -2.67 16.83
N ALA A 71 13.26 -3.06 18.03
CA ALA A 71 14.67 -3.05 18.41
C ALA A 71 15.47 -4.08 17.59
N HIS A 72 14.86 -5.21 17.23
CA HIS A 72 15.48 -6.24 16.41
C HIS A 72 15.72 -5.77 14.96
N THR A 73 14.78 -5.06 14.33
CA THR A 73 14.94 -4.58 12.94
C THR A 73 16.09 -3.58 12.80
N GLN A 74 16.35 -2.79 13.85
CA GLN A 74 17.51 -1.90 13.94
C GLN A 74 18.82 -2.65 14.27
N GLY A 75 18.74 -3.93 14.64
CA GLY A 75 19.89 -4.74 15.01
C GLY A 75 20.76 -5.15 13.82
N LYS A 76 22.09 -5.24 14.05
CA LYS A 76 23.08 -5.58 13.01
C LYS A 76 22.77 -6.89 12.28
N LYS A 77 22.29 -7.92 13.01
CA LYS A 77 21.93 -9.23 12.44
C LYS A 77 20.83 -9.11 11.40
N HIS A 78 19.78 -8.34 11.70
CA HIS A 78 18.68 -8.10 10.78
C HIS A 78 19.16 -7.38 9.52
N GLN A 79 19.94 -6.31 9.69
CA GLN A 79 20.52 -5.54 8.59
C GLN A 79 21.43 -6.38 7.67
N THR A 80 22.27 -7.25 8.25
CA THR A 80 23.12 -8.17 7.47
C THR A 80 22.32 -9.22 6.70
N ASN A 81 21.21 -9.72 7.27
CA ASN A 81 20.35 -10.67 6.58
C ASN A 81 19.60 -10.00 5.43
N LEU A 82 19.22 -8.74 5.60
CA LEU A 82 18.58 -7.92 4.57
C LEU A 82 19.55 -7.69 3.40
N ALA A 83 20.79 -7.29 3.69
CA ALA A 83 21.83 -7.14 2.68
C ALA A 83 22.13 -8.45 1.94
N ARG A 84 22.17 -9.58 2.67
CA ARG A 84 22.38 -10.90 2.08
C ARG A 84 21.22 -11.32 1.16
N ARG A 85 19.98 -11.03 1.56
CA ARG A 85 18.80 -11.30 0.73
C ARG A 85 18.79 -10.44 -0.53
N ALA A 86 19.05 -9.14 -0.41
CA ALA A 86 19.17 -8.23 -1.54
C ALA A 86 20.26 -8.69 -2.53
N ALA A 87 21.41 -9.14 -2.02
CA ALA A 87 22.49 -9.67 -2.87
C ALA A 87 22.10 -11.00 -3.56
N LYS A 88 21.31 -11.86 -2.92
CA LYS A 88 20.82 -13.09 -3.53
C LYS A 88 19.75 -12.79 -4.59
N GLU A 89 18.79 -11.93 -4.29
CA GLU A 89 17.76 -11.48 -5.25
C GLU A 89 18.38 -10.79 -6.46
N ALA A 90 19.43 -9.98 -6.28
CA ALA A 90 20.17 -9.39 -7.39
C ALA A 90 20.87 -10.42 -8.28
N LYS A 91 21.26 -11.58 -7.74
CA LYS A 91 21.89 -12.69 -8.48
C LYS A 91 20.88 -13.64 -9.12
N GLU A 92 19.73 -13.83 -8.48
CA GLU A 92 18.64 -14.71 -8.92
C GLU A 92 17.65 -14.01 -9.84
N ALA A 93 17.67 -12.67 -9.88
CA ALA A 93 16.97 -11.89 -10.89
C ALA A 93 17.41 -12.40 -12.27
N PRO A 94 16.47 -12.85 -13.13
CA PRO A 94 16.83 -13.34 -14.45
C PRO A 94 17.61 -12.24 -15.16
N ALA A 95 18.78 -12.60 -15.69
CA ALA A 95 19.58 -11.76 -16.57
C ALA A 95 18.81 -11.53 -17.88
N GLN A 96 17.70 -10.80 -17.80
CA GLN A 96 17.24 -9.97 -18.89
C GLN A 96 18.38 -8.99 -19.12
N PRO A 97 18.97 -8.89 -20.32
CA PRO A 97 19.89 -7.80 -20.62
C PRO A 97 19.10 -6.52 -20.34
N ALA A 98 19.44 -5.87 -19.23
CA ALA A 98 18.76 -4.67 -18.82
C ALA A 98 19.06 -3.64 -19.91
N PRO A 99 18.05 -3.09 -20.62
CA PRO A 99 18.30 -1.87 -21.35
C PRO A 99 18.83 -0.90 -20.32
N GLU A 100 20.04 -0.40 -20.57
CA GLU A 100 20.69 0.61 -19.74
C GLU A 100 19.63 1.68 -19.47
N LYS A 101 19.17 1.73 -18.22
CA LYS A 101 18.15 2.68 -17.82
C LYS A 101 18.84 4.02 -17.93
N VAL A 102 18.69 4.67 -19.08
CA VAL A 102 19.09 6.05 -19.30
C VAL A 102 18.48 6.79 -18.12
N LYS A 103 19.36 7.20 -17.20
CA LYS A 103 18.99 7.90 -16.00
C LYS A 103 18.67 9.31 -16.46
N VAL A 104 17.52 9.46 -17.13
CA VAL A 104 17.02 10.76 -17.55
C VAL A 104 16.75 11.49 -16.25
N GLU A 105 17.61 12.47 -15.94
CA GLU A 105 17.35 13.40 -14.85
C GLU A 105 16.00 14.05 -15.14
N VAL A 106 15.00 13.67 -14.35
CA VAL A 106 13.67 14.24 -14.42
C VAL A 106 13.80 15.66 -13.89
N LYS A 107 13.92 16.62 -14.80
CA LYS A 107 13.90 18.03 -14.46
C LYS A 107 12.56 18.33 -13.78
N LYS A 108 12.63 18.92 -12.59
CA LYS A 108 11.46 19.21 -11.75
C LYS A 108 10.96 20.61 -12.09
N PHE A 109 9.85 20.70 -12.82
CA PHE A 109 9.22 21.97 -13.18
C PHE A 109 8.04 22.30 -12.27
N VAL A 110 7.75 23.59 -12.13
CA VAL A 110 6.52 24.07 -11.50
C VAL A 110 5.37 23.79 -12.45
N LYS A 111 4.36 23.04 -12.00
CA LYS A 111 3.20 22.72 -12.84
C LYS A 111 2.28 23.93 -12.96
N ILE A 112 1.92 24.29 -14.18
CA ILE A 112 1.13 25.49 -14.49
C ILE A 112 -0.39 25.28 -14.37
N GLY A 113 -0.83 24.03 -14.18
CA GLY A 113 -2.24 23.67 -14.01
C GLY A 113 -2.73 22.69 -15.06
N ARG A 114 -4.05 22.65 -15.25
CA ARG A 114 -4.72 21.70 -16.16
C ARG A 114 -4.85 22.29 -17.57
N PRO A 115 -4.54 21.53 -18.62
CA PRO A 115 -4.69 21.98 -20.00
C PRO A 115 -6.18 22.06 -20.39
N GLY A 116 -6.49 22.92 -21.36
CA GLY A 116 -7.81 23.00 -21.97
C GLY A 116 -8.07 21.77 -22.84
N TYR A 117 -9.30 21.25 -22.83
CA TYR A 117 -9.64 20.08 -23.64
C TYR A 117 -11.06 20.12 -24.19
N LYS A 118 -11.27 19.42 -25.31
CA LYS A 118 -12.56 19.15 -25.93
C LYS A 118 -12.64 17.69 -26.32
N VAL A 119 -13.74 17.03 -25.96
CA VAL A 119 -14.00 15.62 -26.27
C VAL A 119 -15.22 15.55 -27.17
N THR A 120 -15.08 14.92 -28.34
CA THR A 120 -16.16 14.73 -29.29
C THR A 120 -16.46 13.25 -29.42
N LYS A 121 -17.70 12.86 -29.16
CA LYS A 121 -18.20 11.50 -29.42
C LYS A 121 -18.68 11.44 -30.85
N GLN A 122 -18.14 10.52 -31.63
CA GLN A 122 -18.45 10.37 -33.05
C GLN A 122 -18.97 8.97 -33.33
N ARG A 123 -19.70 8.83 -34.43
CA ARG A 123 -20.11 7.55 -34.99
C ARG A 123 -19.79 7.58 -36.46
N ASP A 124 -18.99 6.62 -36.91
CA ASP A 124 -18.68 6.46 -38.33
C ASP A 124 -19.98 6.13 -39.09
N PRO A 125 -20.37 6.93 -40.10
CA PRO A 125 -21.61 6.69 -40.85
C PRO A 125 -21.58 5.39 -41.67
N GLU A 126 -20.41 4.94 -42.13
CA GLU A 126 -20.32 3.76 -42.99
C GLU A 126 -20.30 2.48 -42.17
N THR A 127 -19.46 2.43 -41.14
CA THR A 127 -19.30 1.23 -40.32
C THR A 127 -20.21 1.21 -39.09
N GLY A 128 -20.80 2.34 -38.72
CA GLY A 128 -21.58 2.47 -37.49
C GLY A 128 -20.75 2.40 -36.20
N GLN A 129 -19.41 2.32 -36.30
CA GLN A 129 -18.50 2.27 -35.15
C GLN A 129 -18.55 3.56 -34.34
N GLN A 130 -18.54 3.44 -33.01
CA GLN A 130 -18.43 4.58 -32.12
C GLN A 130 -16.95 4.96 -31.95
N SER A 131 -16.66 6.26 -31.95
CA SER A 131 -15.31 6.79 -31.74
C SER A 131 -15.31 7.97 -30.80
N LEU A 132 -14.13 8.22 -30.24
CA LEU A 132 -13.85 9.36 -29.38
C LEU A 132 -12.68 10.14 -29.96
N LEU A 133 -12.89 11.44 -30.15
CA LEU A 133 -11.87 12.39 -30.56
C LEU A 133 -11.57 13.33 -29.39
N PHE A 134 -10.31 13.37 -28.98
CA PHE A 134 -9.79 14.24 -27.96
C PHE A 134 -8.96 15.34 -28.61
N GLN A 135 -9.25 16.58 -28.26
CA GLN A 135 -8.50 17.77 -28.65
C GLN A 135 -8.02 18.43 -27.36
N ILE A 136 -6.71 18.56 -27.19
CA ILE A 136 -6.11 19.14 -25.99
C ILE A 136 -5.21 20.30 -26.41
N ASP A 137 -5.39 21.43 -25.74
CA ASP A 137 -4.66 22.66 -26.01
C ASP A 137 -3.55 22.85 -24.98
N TYR A 138 -2.32 23.04 -25.46
CA TYR A 138 -1.12 23.16 -24.65
C TYR A 138 -0.32 24.44 -24.99
N PRO A 139 -0.91 25.64 -24.82
CA PRO A 139 -0.30 26.90 -25.25
C PRO A 139 1.08 27.19 -24.63
N GLU A 140 1.36 26.69 -23.43
CA GLU A 140 2.61 26.91 -22.68
C GLU A 140 3.45 25.63 -22.50
N ILE A 141 3.41 24.70 -23.47
CA ILE A 141 4.25 23.49 -23.44
C ILE A 141 5.75 23.82 -23.53
N ALA A 142 6.57 23.03 -22.83
CA ALA A 142 8.02 23.14 -22.89
C ALA A 142 8.57 22.82 -24.30
N GLU A 143 9.61 23.55 -24.71
CA GLU A 143 10.21 23.40 -26.04
C GLU A 143 10.83 22.01 -26.23
N GLY A 144 10.58 21.40 -27.39
CA GLY A 144 11.10 20.07 -27.73
C GLY A 144 10.37 18.89 -27.08
N ILE A 145 9.38 19.13 -26.22
CA ILE A 145 8.56 18.08 -25.59
C ILE A 145 7.22 17.98 -26.31
N GLY A 146 6.83 16.76 -26.68
CA GLY A 146 5.51 16.45 -27.24
C GLY A 146 4.61 15.77 -26.20
N PRO A 147 3.28 15.98 -26.26
CA PRO A 147 2.34 15.27 -25.40
C PRO A 147 2.43 13.75 -25.56
N ARG A 148 2.30 13.04 -24.46
CA ARG A 148 2.28 11.57 -24.40
C ARG A 148 0.94 11.09 -23.88
N HIS A 149 0.54 9.89 -24.29
CA HIS A 149 -0.70 9.28 -23.86
C HIS A 149 -0.47 7.83 -23.41
N ARG A 150 -1.34 7.33 -22.52
CA ARG A 150 -1.34 5.94 -22.07
C ARG A 150 -2.75 5.53 -21.62
N PHE A 151 -3.15 4.30 -21.97
CA PHE A 151 -4.31 3.65 -21.35
C PHE A 151 -3.89 2.97 -20.05
N MET A 152 -4.65 3.22 -18.99
CA MET A 152 -4.45 2.68 -17.65
C MET A 152 -5.71 1.94 -17.21
N SER A 153 -5.54 0.80 -16.57
CA SER A 153 -6.66 0.04 -16.01
C SER A 153 -7.19 0.71 -14.74
N ALA A 154 -8.46 0.44 -14.39
CA ALA A 154 -9.05 1.00 -13.18
C ALA A 154 -8.39 0.53 -11.87
N TYR A 155 -7.59 -0.54 -11.90
CA TYR A 155 -6.86 -1.09 -10.74
C TYR A 155 -5.54 -0.37 -10.45
N GLU A 156 -4.97 0.32 -11.43
CA GLU A 156 -3.69 1.02 -11.27
C GLU A 156 -3.86 2.38 -10.57
N GLN A 157 -5.02 3.01 -10.72
CA GLN A 157 -5.30 4.30 -10.11
C GLN A 157 -5.79 4.15 -8.65
N ARG A 158 -5.46 5.14 -7.81
CA ARG A 158 -5.74 5.14 -6.36
C ARG A 158 -6.76 6.18 -5.92
N ILE A 159 -7.43 6.85 -6.86
CA ILE A 159 -8.31 7.99 -6.59
C ILE A 159 -9.75 7.50 -6.40
N GLU A 160 -10.28 6.76 -7.37
CA GLU A 160 -11.62 6.15 -7.30
C GLU A 160 -11.52 4.66 -6.94
N PRO A 161 -12.60 4.05 -6.39
CA PRO A 161 -12.70 2.59 -6.29
C PRO A 161 -12.52 1.92 -7.66
N PRO A 162 -11.75 0.81 -7.77
CA PRO A 162 -11.54 0.13 -9.04
C PRO A 162 -12.84 -0.42 -9.64
N ASP A 163 -13.18 -0.01 -10.86
CA ASP A 163 -14.30 -0.54 -11.66
C ASP A 163 -13.81 -1.03 -13.03
N ARG A 164 -13.93 -2.33 -13.28
CA ARG A 164 -13.46 -3.00 -14.52
C ARG A 164 -14.18 -2.55 -15.78
N ARG A 165 -15.37 -1.96 -15.66
CA ARG A 165 -16.14 -1.47 -16.82
C ARG A 165 -15.48 -0.25 -17.47
N TRP A 166 -14.52 0.36 -16.79
CA TRP A 166 -13.85 1.57 -17.22
C TRP A 166 -12.34 1.39 -17.35
N GLN A 167 -11.77 2.16 -18.26
CA GLN A 167 -10.36 2.41 -18.43
C GLN A 167 -10.12 3.91 -18.38
N TYR A 168 -8.89 4.31 -18.10
CA TYR A 168 -8.51 5.70 -18.05
C TYR A 168 -7.49 6.00 -19.15
N LEU A 169 -7.83 6.92 -20.04
CA LEU A 169 -6.89 7.49 -21.00
C LEU A 169 -6.17 8.65 -20.33
N LEU A 170 -4.88 8.49 -20.03
CA LEU A 170 -4.04 9.56 -19.52
C LEU A 170 -3.38 10.31 -20.65
N LEU A 171 -3.30 11.62 -20.51
CA LEU A 171 -2.48 12.48 -21.34
C LEU A 171 -1.58 13.34 -20.44
N ALA A 172 -0.31 13.37 -20.78
CA ALA A 172 0.71 14.10 -20.05
C ALA A 172 1.56 14.93 -21.01
N ALA A 173 1.72 16.20 -20.69
CA ALA A 173 2.68 17.09 -21.31
C ALA A 173 3.23 18.01 -20.23
N GLU A 174 4.53 18.25 -20.23
CA GLU A 174 5.17 19.15 -19.28
C GLU A 174 5.06 20.60 -19.80
N PRO A 175 4.74 21.60 -18.95
CA PRO A 175 4.61 21.58 -17.48
C PRO A 175 3.18 21.38 -16.96
N TYR A 176 2.24 20.94 -17.81
CA TYR A 176 0.85 20.74 -17.41
C TYR A 176 0.66 19.55 -16.47
N GLU A 177 -0.45 19.57 -15.73
CA GLU A 177 -0.92 18.42 -14.99
C GLU A 177 -1.36 17.30 -15.95
N THR A 178 -1.07 16.06 -15.56
CA THR A 178 -1.59 14.89 -16.27
C THR A 178 -3.10 14.84 -16.10
N ILE A 179 -3.82 14.82 -17.22
CA ILE A 179 -5.27 14.65 -17.26
C ILE A 179 -5.61 13.20 -17.57
N ALA A 180 -6.76 12.74 -17.07
CA ALA A 180 -7.27 11.40 -17.32
C ALA A 180 -8.74 11.46 -17.74
N PHE A 181 -9.09 10.72 -18.79
CA PHE A 181 -10.47 10.56 -19.25
C PHE A 181 -10.97 9.17 -18.94
N LYS A 182 -12.13 9.09 -18.29
CA LYS A 182 -12.83 7.82 -18.04
C LYS A 182 -13.50 7.34 -19.33
N VAL A 183 -13.05 6.20 -19.84
CA VAL A 183 -13.46 5.62 -21.11
C VAL A 183 -14.00 4.21 -20.86
N PRO A 184 -15.09 3.78 -21.54
CA PRO A 184 -15.55 2.40 -21.43
C PRO A 184 -14.44 1.41 -21.76
N SER A 185 -14.32 0.32 -21.00
CA SER A 185 -13.30 -0.72 -21.19
C SER A 185 -13.57 -1.63 -22.40
N ARG A 186 -14.17 -1.09 -23.47
CA ARG A 186 -14.44 -1.80 -24.72
C ARG A 186 -13.15 -1.90 -25.54
N GLU A 187 -13.04 -2.96 -26.33
CA GLU A 187 -11.87 -3.14 -27.19
C GLU A 187 -11.73 -1.99 -28.18
N ILE A 188 -10.53 -1.45 -28.27
CA ILE A 188 -10.18 -0.41 -29.22
C ILE A 188 -9.71 -1.07 -30.52
N ASP A 189 -10.20 -0.58 -31.65
CA ASP A 189 -9.74 -1.02 -32.96
C ASP A 189 -8.38 -0.38 -33.26
N LYS A 190 -7.36 -1.24 -33.42
CA LYS A 190 -5.97 -0.85 -33.69
C LYS A 190 -5.62 -0.90 -35.18
N GLY A 191 -6.62 -1.01 -36.08
CA GLY A 191 -6.39 -0.92 -37.52
C GLY A 191 -5.77 0.42 -37.94
N GLU A 192 -5.03 0.44 -39.04
CA GLU A 192 -4.13 1.52 -39.51
C GLU A 192 -4.78 2.89 -39.81
N SER A 193 -6.07 3.09 -39.57
CA SER A 193 -6.76 4.39 -39.66
C SER A 193 -7.68 4.68 -38.47
N ARG A 194 -7.88 3.66 -37.62
CA ARG A 194 -8.89 3.69 -36.55
C ARG A 194 -8.34 4.23 -35.24
N PHE A 195 -7.03 4.18 -35.06
CA PHE A 195 -6.31 4.78 -33.93
C PHE A 195 -5.22 5.69 -34.46
N TRP A 196 -5.27 6.98 -34.16
CA TRP A 196 -4.22 7.91 -34.55
C TRP A 196 -4.04 9.04 -33.53
N THR A 197 -2.84 9.61 -33.55
CA THR A 197 -2.49 10.79 -32.76
C THR A 197 -1.75 11.79 -33.62
N HIS A 198 -2.03 13.07 -33.43
CA HIS A 198 -1.35 14.16 -34.13
C HIS A 198 -0.98 15.27 -33.15
N TRP A 199 0.25 15.74 -33.22
CA TRP A 199 0.72 16.89 -32.46
C TRP A 199 1.03 18.03 -33.42
N ASN A 200 0.21 19.08 -33.38
CA ASN A 200 0.48 20.29 -34.13
C ASN A 200 1.36 21.21 -33.27
N LYS A 201 2.63 21.36 -33.66
CA LYS A 201 3.63 22.18 -32.96
C LYS A 201 3.34 23.68 -33.05
N GLU A 202 2.67 24.12 -34.10
CA GLU A 202 2.40 25.55 -34.38
C GLU A 202 1.22 26.04 -33.54
N THR A 203 0.10 25.33 -33.59
CA THR A 203 -1.09 25.67 -32.81
C THR A 203 -1.01 25.15 -31.36
N LYS A 204 -0.01 24.33 -31.06
CA LYS A 204 0.17 23.63 -29.78
C LYS A 204 -1.04 22.78 -29.37
N GLN A 205 -1.69 22.19 -30.36
CA GLN A 205 -2.86 21.33 -30.16
C GLN A 205 -2.52 19.85 -30.40
N PHE A 206 -2.95 19.02 -29.45
CA PHE A 206 -2.83 17.58 -29.52
C PHE A 206 -4.18 16.93 -29.84
N PHE A 207 -4.17 16.06 -30.84
CA PHE A 207 -5.32 15.29 -31.27
C PHE A 207 -5.06 13.81 -31.03
N LEU A 208 -6.05 13.13 -30.47
CA LEU A 208 -6.05 11.68 -30.32
C LEU A 208 -7.44 11.17 -30.66
N GLN A 209 -7.51 10.26 -31.62
CA GLN A 209 -8.76 9.62 -32.01
C GLN A 209 -8.62 8.11 -31.96
N PHE A 210 -9.65 7.45 -31.44
CA PHE A 210 -9.77 6.01 -31.56
C PHE A 210 -11.22 5.57 -31.76
N HIS A 211 -11.38 4.42 -32.40
CA HIS A 211 -12.68 3.76 -32.60
C HIS A 211 -12.78 2.54 -31.69
N PHE A 212 -13.97 2.30 -31.16
CA PHE A 212 -14.27 1.04 -30.49
C PHE A 212 -14.57 -0.03 -31.53
N LYS A 213 -14.08 -1.25 -31.29
CA LYS A 213 -14.54 -2.40 -32.05
C LYS A 213 -16.05 -2.52 -31.93
N MET A 214 -16.70 -2.84 -33.04
CA MET A 214 -18.11 -3.23 -33.00
C MET A 214 -18.23 -4.46 -32.09
N GLU A 215 -19.12 -4.38 -31.12
CA GLU A 215 -19.59 -5.59 -30.47
C GLU A 215 -20.31 -6.38 -31.55
N LYS A 216 -19.75 -7.54 -31.93
CA LYS A 216 -20.48 -8.50 -32.73
C LYS A 216 -21.71 -8.83 -31.90
N ALA A 217 -22.89 -8.43 -32.38
CA ALA A 217 -24.14 -8.86 -31.79
C ALA A 217 -24.05 -10.39 -31.73
N LEU A 218 -23.97 -10.93 -30.52
CA LEU A 218 -24.12 -12.37 -30.36
C LEU A 218 -25.46 -12.70 -31.03
N PRO A 219 -25.51 -13.68 -31.94
CA PRO A 219 -26.79 -14.11 -32.46
C PRO A 219 -27.69 -14.39 -31.25
N PRO A 220 -28.98 -14.00 -31.31
CA PRO A 220 -29.91 -14.37 -30.26
C PRO A 220 -29.76 -15.88 -30.03
N PRO A 221 -29.77 -16.36 -28.77
CA PRO A 221 -29.60 -17.78 -28.50
C PRO A 221 -30.59 -18.53 -29.38
N SER A 222 -30.06 -19.29 -30.33
CA SER A 222 -30.82 -20.20 -31.19
C SER A 222 -31.27 -21.38 -30.33
N GLY A 223 -32.12 -21.10 -29.35
CA GLY A 223 -32.95 -22.08 -28.70
C GLY A 223 -34.17 -22.35 -29.58
N PRO A 224 -34.69 -23.58 -29.61
CA PRO A 224 -35.90 -23.88 -30.36
C PRO A 224 -37.02 -22.95 -29.91
N VAL A 225 -37.61 -22.25 -30.88
CA VAL A 225 -38.88 -21.54 -30.72
C VAL A 225 -39.90 -22.52 -30.12
N PRO A 226 -40.46 -22.27 -28.93
CA PRO A 226 -41.54 -23.10 -28.42
C PRO A 226 -42.73 -22.99 -29.39
N PRO A 227 -43.45 -24.10 -29.67
CA PRO A 227 -44.53 -24.09 -30.63
C PRO A 227 -45.62 -23.08 -30.23
N LEU A 228 -46.03 -22.27 -31.20
CA LEU A 228 -47.16 -21.35 -31.12
C LEU A 228 -48.43 -22.14 -30.77
N GLY A 229 -48.86 -22.11 -29.51
CA GLY A 229 -50.03 -22.89 -29.11
C GLY A 229 -50.43 -22.90 -27.65
N VAL A 230 -50.14 -21.87 -26.84
CA VAL A 230 -50.80 -21.74 -25.53
C VAL A 230 -51.19 -20.28 -25.28
N LYS A 231 -52.50 -20.03 -25.30
CA LYS A 231 -53.11 -18.74 -24.97
C LYS A 231 -52.76 -18.38 -23.53
N ARG A 232 -52.10 -17.24 -23.32
CA ARG A 232 -51.85 -16.65 -22.01
C ARG A 232 -53.13 -15.90 -21.56
N PRO A 233 -53.63 -16.06 -20.33
CA PRO A 233 -54.74 -15.26 -19.85
C PRO A 233 -54.30 -13.82 -19.56
N PRO A 234 -55.21 -12.83 -19.70
CA PRO A 234 -54.89 -11.41 -19.56
C PRO A 234 -54.64 -11.00 -18.10
N PRO A 235 -53.85 -9.92 -17.86
CA PRO A 235 -53.52 -9.48 -16.52
C PRO A 235 -54.66 -8.65 -15.91
N LEU A 236 -55.09 -9.02 -14.71
CA LEU A 236 -56.04 -8.23 -13.92
C LEU A 236 -55.30 -7.05 -13.26
N MET A 237 -55.67 -5.85 -13.66
CA MET A 237 -55.35 -4.59 -12.99
C MET A 237 -56.08 -4.51 -11.65
N SER A 238 -55.35 -4.28 -10.56
CA SER A 238 -55.80 -3.75 -9.25
C SER A 238 -54.53 -3.59 -8.41
N GLY A 239 -54.26 -2.51 -7.68
CA GLY A 239 -55.12 -1.53 -7.05
C GLY A 239 -54.44 -1.24 -5.70
N LEU A 240 -54.17 0.04 -5.44
CA LEU A 240 -53.53 0.56 -4.23
C LEU A 240 -54.33 0.21 -2.96
N GLY A 241 -53.66 -0.15 -1.86
CA GLY A 241 -54.28 -0.27 -0.53
C GLY A 241 -53.32 -0.72 0.58
N PRO A 242 -53.50 -0.28 1.84
CA PRO A 242 -52.40 -0.05 2.77
C PRO A 242 -52.10 -1.22 3.73
N ARG A 243 -50.88 -1.20 4.26
CA ARG A 243 -50.31 -2.12 5.25
C ARG A 243 -50.90 -1.90 6.66
N PRO A 244 -51.20 -2.96 7.43
CA PRO A 244 -51.15 -2.93 8.89
C PRO A 244 -50.12 -3.93 9.47
N PRO A 245 -49.78 -3.83 10.77
CA PRO A 245 -48.62 -4.47 11.37
C PRO A 245 -48.98 -5.75 12.14
N SER A 246 -48.10 -6.75 12.03
CA SER A 246 -48.00 -7.92 12.91
C SER A 246 -46.50 -8.30 12.89
N GLY A 247 -45.75 -8.36 13.99
CA GLY A 247 -46.11 -8.85 15.31
C GLY A 247 -45.87 -10.35 15.33
N GLU A 248 -44.61 -10.78 15.48
CA GLU A 248 -44.13 -11.99 16.20
C GLU A 248 -42.68 -12.40 15.82
N PRO A 249 -41.97 -13.18 16.68
CA PRO A 249 -40.55 -13.00 16.97
C PRO A 249 -39.60 -13.93 16.19
N MET A 250 -38.33 -13.52 16.11
CA MET A 250 -37.25 -14.33 15.53
C MET A 250 -36.90 -15.55 16.40
N PRO A 251 -36.57 -16.71 15.81
CA PRO A 251 -36.06 -17.86 16.55
C PRO A 251 -34.60 -17.66 17.01
N PRO A 252 -34.19 -18.27 18.15
CA PRO A 252 -32.86 -18.12 18.72
C PRO A 252 -31.78 -18.97 17.99
N PRO A 253 -30.49 -18.65 18.16
CA PRO A 253 -29.39 -19.44 17.58
C PRO A 253 -29.20 -20.78 18.31
N PRO A 254 -28.75 -21.84 17.63
CA PRO A 254 -28.52 -23.14 18.25
C PRO A 254 -27.26 -23.14 19.16
N PRO A 255 -27.27 -23.91 20.26
CA PRO A 255 -26.16 -24.03 21.19
C PRO A 255 -25.11 -25.04 20.73
N GLY A 256 -23.85 -24.69 21.00
CA GLY A 256 -22.69 -25.55 21.33
C GLY A 256 -22.53 -26.97 20.76
N GLY A 257 -21.32 -27.22 20.25
CA GLY A 257 -20.59 -28.47 20.49
C GLY A 257 -20.73 -29.55 19.43
N MET A 258 -19.83 -29.57 18.44
CA MET A 258 -19.60 -30.77 17.64
C MET A 258 -18.27 -31.43 18.03
N HIS A 259 -18.47 -32.57 18.67
CA HIS A 259 -17.57 -33.67 18.92
C HIS A 259 -16.82 -34.10 17.64
N MET A 260 -15.54 -34.43 17.76
CA MET A 260 -14.80 -35.13 16.71
C MET A 260 -15.16 -36.63 16.70
N PRO A 261 -15.23 -37.28 15.53
CA PRO A 261 -15.38 -38.73 15.44
C PRO A 261 -14.06 -39.44 15.84
N PRO A 262 -14.12 -40.68 16.39
CA PRO A 262 -12.92 -41.41 16.78
C PRO A 262 -12.15 -41.98 15.58
N LEU A 263 -10.82 -42.00 15.70
CA LEU A 263 -9.89 -42.60 14.73
C LEU A 263 -9.99 -44.14 14.73
N PRO A 264 -9.76 -44.81 13.58
CA PRO A 264 -9.65 -46.26 13.50
C PRO A 264 -8.35 -46.79 14.12
N PRO A 265 -8.32 -48.05 14.62
CA PRO A 265 -7.15 -48.63 15.27
C PRO A 265 -6.09 -49.06 14.25
N GLY A 266 -4.86 -48.54 14.36
CA GLY A 266 -3.72 -49.05 13.57
C GLY A 266 -2.63 -48.06 13.12
N ALA A 267 -2.62 -46.80 13.57
CA ALA A 267 -1.56 -45.85 13.19
C ALA A 267 -0.42 -45.80 14.24
N PRO A 268 0.86 -45.72 13.82
CA PRO A 268 2.01 -45.66 14.72
C PRO A 268 2.00 -44.35 15.52
N GLY A 269 2.26 -44.45 16.82
CA GLY A 269 2.23 -43.32 17.75
C GLY A 269 3.32 -42.26 17.46
N PRO A 270 3.14 -41.03 17.96
CA PRO A 270 4.12 -39.96 17.80
C PRO A 270 5.43 -40.29 18.56
N PRO A 271 6.59 -39.83 18.06
CA PRO A 271 7.87 -40.12 18.70
C PRO A 271 7.96 -39.45 20.08
N GLN A 272 8.33 -40.24 21.08
CA GLN A 272 8.62 -39.79 22.44
C GLN A 272 9.84 -38.86 22.44
N MET A 273 9.71 -37.70 23.11
CA MET A 273 10.85 -36.85 23.41
C MET A 273 11.74 -37.51 24.49
N PRO A 274 13.08 -37.41 24.39
CA PRO A 274 13.96 -37.91 25.44
C PRO A 274 13.86 -37.03 26.71
N PRO A 275 14.06 -37.61 27.90
CA PRO A 275 13.98 -36.89 29.18
C PRO A 275 15.11 -35.87 29.34
N GLN A 276 14.77 -34.73 29.94
CA GLN A 276 15.67 -33.62 30.26
C GLN A 276 16.75 -34.07 31.27
N MET A 277 18.01 -33.81 30.95
CA MET A 277 19.11 -33.89 31.93
C MET A 277 19.13 -32.64 32.83
N PRO A 278 19.50 -32.77 34.12
CA PRO A 278 19.68 -31.62 35.01
C PRO A 278 20.93 -30.81 34.62
N PRO A 279 21.01 -29.51 34.99
CA PRO A 279 22.13 -28.67 34.62
C PRO A 279 23.40 -29.05 35.41
N ALA A 280 24.54 -29.10 34.71
CA ALA A 280 25.85 -29.27 35.30
C ALA A 280 26.27 -28.04 36.11
N PRO A 281 26.96 -28.19 37.26
CA PRO A 281 27.46 -27.06 38.03
C PRO A 281 28.81 -26.56 37.51
N GLY A 282 28.96 -25.24 37.38
CA GLY A 282 30.24 -24.56 37.45
C GLY A 282 30.89 -24.19 36.12
N MET A 283 30.64 -22.96 35.64
CA MET A 283 31.61 -22.21 34.85
C MET A 283 31.77 -20.81 35.46
N PRO A 284 32.99 -20.34 35.75
CA PRO A 284 33.21 -19.00 36.28
C PRO A 284 32.99 -17.92 35.20
N PRO A 285 32.69 -16.67 35.59
CA PRO A 285 32.48 -15.57 34.64
C PRO A 285 33.78 -15.21 33.90
N PRO A 286 33.70 -14.69 32.66
CA PRO A 286 34.88 -14.25 31.92
C PRO A 286 35.49 -12.99 32.59
N GLY A 287 36.81 -13.01 32.78
CA GLY A 287 37.57 -11.87 33.30
C GLY A 287 37.63 -10.67 32.34
N PRO A 288 38.06 -9.50 32.83
CA PRO A 288 38.13 -8.28 32.02
C PRO A 288 39.23 -8.37 30.94
N MET A 289 38.92 -7.88 29.75
CA MET A 289 39.81 -7.85 28.58
C MET A 289 40.93 -6.80 28.76
N PRO A 290 42.16 -7.05 28.27
CA PRO A 290 43.28 -6.10 28.34
C PRO A 290 43.09 -4.87 27.40
N PRO A 291 43.72 -3.72 27.71
CA PRO A 291 43.34 -2.39 27.19
C PRO A 291 43.88 -2.05 25.79
N MET A 292 44.12 -3.03 24.91
CA MET A 292 44.74 -2.78 23.59
C MET A 292 43.83 -2.96 22.37
N MET A 293 42.52 -3.15 22.58
CA MET A 293 41.54 -3.30 21.49
C MET A 293 40.30 -2.41 21.70
N ARG A 294 40.50 -1.14 22.06
CA ARG A 294 39.44 -0.11 21.98
C ARG A 294 39.47 0.53 20.58
N PRO A 295 38.36 0.58 19.85
CA PRO A 295 38.22 1.47 18.69
C PRO A 295 38.34 2.94 19.13
N PRO A 296 38.91 3.85 18.31
CA PRO A 296 39.02 5.25 18.69
C PRO A 296 37.64 5.92 18.71
N LEU A 297 37.39 6.73 19.76
CA LEU A 297 36.25 7.64 19.82
C LEU A 297 36.44 8.79 18.81
N PRO A 298 35.37 9.38 18.25
CA PRO A 298 35.50 10.57 17.42
C PRO A 298 35.95 11.75 18.29
N THR A 299 37.01 12.41 17.85
CA THR A 299 37.53 13.65 18.42
C THR A 299 36.48 14.76 18.24
N GLU A 300 36.02 15.36 19.33
CA GLU A 300 35.27 16.60 19.28
C GLU A 300 36.18 17.72 18.75
N GLY A 301 35.84 18.25 17.56
CA GLY A 301 36.40 19.49 17.07
C GLY A 301 35.75 20.70 17.76
N PRO A 302 36.46 21.82 17.94
CA PRO A 302 35.92 22.97 18.62
C PRO A 302 34.82 23.62 17.77
N GLY A 303 33.62 23.72 18.34
CA GLY A 303 32.50 24.45 17.76
C GLY A 303 32.81 25.93 17.63
N GLY A 304 32.75 26.43 16.40
CA GLY A 304 32.62 27.85 16.12
C GLY A 304 31.19 28.30 16.42
N LEU A 305 31.01 29.04 17.51
CA LEU A 305 29.80 29.81 17.76
C LEU A 305 29.83 31.08 16.89
N PRO A 306 28.75 31.43 16.17
CA PRO A 306 28.64 32.75 15.55
C PRO A 306 28.34 33.83 16.63
N PRO A 307 28.81 35.09 16.44
CA PRO A 307 28.58 36.15 17.41
C PRO A 307 27.11 36.63 17.39
N PRO A 308 26.59 37.15 18.52
CA PRO A 308 25.25 37.73 18.57
C PRO A 308 25.19 39.10 17.86
N PRO A 309 24.01 39.50 17.36
CA PRO A 309 23.82 40.81 16.73
C PRO A 309 23.84 41.94 17.78
N PRO A 310 24.23 43.17 17.39
CA PRO A 310 24.22 44.32 18.28
C PRO A 310 22.78 44.82 18.52
N SER A 311 22.47 45.11 19.78
CA SER A 311 21.28 45.85 20.19
C SER A 311 21.74 47.12 20.92
N ASN A 312 21.12 48.24 20.54
CA ASN A 312 21.28 49.63 20.95
C ASN A 312 21.61 49.87 22.44
#